data_AF-A0A2S0NFV5-F1
#
_entry.id   AF-A0A2S0NFV5-F1
#
_cell.length_a   1.000
_cell.length_b   1.000
_cell.length_c   1.000
_cell.angle_alpha   90.00
_cell.angle_beta   90.00
_cell.angle_gamma   90.00
#
_symmetry.space_group_name_H-M   'P 1'
#
loop_
_entity.id
_entity.type
_entity.pdbx_description
1 polymer ?
#
loop_
_entity_poly.entity_id
_entity_poly.type
_entity_poly.pdbx_seq_one_letter_code
_entity_poly.pdbx_strand_id
1 'polypeptide(L)'
;MSGNNNTTLTIIGLVSVATIFGAYAYEKGLLPKIGAWFGSGVIAGQMPVCESSTARSLLREAIDKSPRAIQSGLKVSEIGTIKDYAEDPSLAASTTVEMRFCQATVFTNAGSGQVHFVMKWVDPDKSRLWLETTVWTF
;
A
#
# COMPACT_ATOMS: atom_id res chain seq x y z
N MET A 1 46.98 36.84 10.37
CA MET A 1 46.30 35.67 10.96
C MET A 1 44.80 35.97 10.97
N SER A 2 44.06 35.43 10.01
CA SER A 2 42.59 35.52 9.97
C SER A 2 42.10 34.13 9.56
N GLY A 3 41.49 33.43 10.51
CA GLY A 3 41.04 32.05 10.38
C GLY A 3 39.78 31.96 9.53
N ASN A 4 39.88 31.19 8.45
CA ASN A 4 38.75 30.80 7.61
C ASN A 4 37.94 29.71 8.35
N ASN A 5 36.71 30.05 8.77
CA ASN A 5 35.74 29.11 9.30
C ASN A 5 34.96 28.47 8.13
N ASN A 6 35.52 27.43 7.53
CA ASN A 6 34.80 26.53 6.63
C ASN A 6 34.00 25.52 7.48
N THR A 7 32.75 25.84 7.76
CA THR A 7 31.77 24.91 8.32
C THR A 7 31.32 23.96 7.22
N THR A 8 32.04 22.85 7.06
CA THR A 8 31.64 21.74 6.18
C THR A 8 30.41 21.06 6.78
N LEU A 9 29.22 21.40 6.29
CA LEU A 9 28.00 20.64 6.54
C LEU A 9 28.11 19.30 5.80
N THR A 10 28.45 18.24 6.53
CA THR A 10 28.37 16.87 6.05
C THR A 10 26.89 16.50 5.93
N ILE A 11 26.32 16.71 4.74
CA ILE A 11 25.00 16.17 4.38
C ILE A 11 25.19 14.66 4.19
N ILE A 12 25.06 13.91 5.28
CA ILE A 12 24.80 12.47 5.23
C ILE A 12 23.32 12.32 4.87
N GLY A 13 23.01 12.62 3.60
CA GLY A 13 21.71 12.37 3.02
C GLY A 13 21.64 10.89 2.66
N LEU A 14 20.96 10.11 3.50
CA LEU A 14 20.48 8.76 3.20
C LEU A 14 19.83 8.77 1.80
N VAL A 15 20.56 8.27 0.80
CA VAL A 15 19.98 7.91 -0.49
C VAL A 15 18.99 6.79 -0.20
N SER A 16 17.72 7.17 -0.10
CA SER A 16 16.63 6.24 0.10
C SER A 16 16.63 5.27 -1.08
N VAL A 17 17.00 4.02 -0.82
CA VAL A 17 16.99 2.90 -1.78
C VAL A 17 15.53 2.48 -2.07
N ALA A 18 14.70 3.43 -2.49
CA ALA A 18 13.29 3.22 -2.78
C ALA A 18 12.92 3.60 -4.23
N THR A 19 13.78 4.36 -4.93
CA THR A 19 13.48 4.85 -6.28
C THR A 19 13.85 3.88 -7.42
N ILE A 20 14.71 2.88 -7.19
CA ILE A 20 15.21 2.04 -8.29
C ILE A 20 14.27 0.85 -8.60
N PHE A 21 13.45 0.41 -7.65
CA PHE A 21 12.50 -0.69 -7.91
C PHE A 21 11.21 -0.24 -8.62
N GLY A 22 10.89 1.04 -8.62
CA GLY A 22 9.67 1.56 -9.26
C GLY A 22 9.71 1.53 -10.79
N ALA A 23 10.90 1.64 -11.39
CA ALA A 23 11.05 1.75 -12.83
C ALA A 23 11.10 0.39 -13.56
N TYR A 24 11.51 -0.71 -12.93
CA TYR A 24 11.59 -1.99 -13.66
C TYR A 24 10.24 -2.73 -13.82
N ALA A 25 9.23 -2.37 -13.03
CA ALA A 25 7.93 -3.04 -13.05
C ALA A 25 7.01 -2.57 -14.20
N TYR A 26 7.19 -1.35 -14.72
CA TYR A 26 6.27 -0.81 -15.73
C TYR A 26 6.41 -1.49 -17.10
N GLU A 27 7.60 -1.97 -17.48
CA GLU A 27 7.84 -2.55 -18.82
C GLU A 27 7.22 -3.93 -19.04
N LYS A 28 6.85 -4.65 -17.97
CA LYS A 28 6.41 -6.05 -18.06
C LYS A 28 4.89 -6.25 -18.01
N GLY A 29 4.09 -5.18 -18.06
CA GLY A 29 2.63 -5.29 -17.91
C GLY A 29 2.20 -5.81 -16.53
N LEU A 30 3.13 -5.85 -15.57
CA LEU A 30 2.86 -6.19 -14.19
C LEU A 30 2.42 -4.91 -13.49
N LEU A 31 1.11 -4.78 -13.26
CA LEU A 31 0.59 -3.64 -12.49
C LEU A 31 1.35 -3.57 -11.17
N PRO A 32 1.97 -2.42 -10.82
CA PRO A 32 2.73 -2.32 -9.59
C PRO A 32 1.80 -2.67 -8.43
N LYS A 33 2.23 -3.60 -7.58
CA LYS A 33 1.54 -3.88 -6.32
C LYS A 33 1.90 -2.77 -5.36
N ILE A 34 0.90 -1.99 -4.96
CA ILE A 34 1.05 -0.92 -3.96
C ILE A 34 0.57 -1.48 -2.62
N GLY A 35 1.14 -0.97 -1.53
CA GLY A 35 0.76 -1.44 -0.23
C GLY A 35 1.09 -0.48 0.89
N ALA A 36 0.45 -0.69 2.03
CA ALA A 36 0.62 0.11 3.22
C ALA A 36 0.91 -0.79 4.43
N TRP A 37 1.82 -0.30 5.26
CA TRP A 37 2.11 -0.85 6.58
C TRP A 37 1.16 -0.26 7.62
N PHE A 38 1.06 -0.90 8.77
CA PHE A 38 0.22 -0.43 9.86
C PHE A 38 0.77 0.81 10.55
N GLY A 39 -0.10 1.82 10.69
CA GLY A 39 -0.04 2.83 11.73
C GLY A 39 -1.30 2.77 12.59
N SER A 40 -1.20 2.17 13.78
CA SER A 40 -2.18 2.14 14.90
C SER A 40 -3.61 1.66 14.63
N GLY A 41 -4.06 0.60 15.32
CA GLY A 41 -5.48 0.16 15.34
C GLY A 41 -5.75 -1.29 14.95
N VAL A 42 -4.73 -2.15 14.92
CA VAL A 42 -4.89 -3.60 14.75
C VAL A 42 -4.59 -4.33 16.04
N ILE A 43 -5.50 -5.25 16.38
CA ILE A 43 -5.29 -6.22 17.44
C ILE A 43 -4.44 -7.34 16.84
N ALA A 44 -3.24 -7.55 17.39
CA ALA A 44 -2.35 -8.61 16.95
C ALA A 44 -3.08 -9.96 16.94
N GLY A 45 -2.90 -10.74 15.88
CA GLY A 45 -3.55 -12.04 15.72
C GLY A 45 -4.99 -12.02 15.21
N GLN A 46 -5.65 -10.86 15.13
CA GLN A 46 -7.02 -10.75 14.61
C GLN A 46 -7.05 -9.93 13.31
N MET A 47 -7.19 -10.62 12.18
CA MET A 47 -7.28 -9.95 10.88
C MET A 47 -8.55 -9.09 10.82
N PRO A 48 -8.45 -7.77 10.53
CA PRO A 48 -9.60 -6.90 10.39
C PRO A 48 -10.54 -7.39 9.29
N VAL A 49 -11.84 -7.27 9.50
CA VAL A 49 -12.84 -7.50 8.46
C VAL A 49 -12.71 -6.45 7.35
N CYS A 50 -13.10 -6.79 6.12
CA CYS A 50 -13.00 -5.89 4.97
C CYS A 50 -13.73 -4.55 5.22
N GLU A 51 -14.89 -4.58 5.88
CA GLU A 51 -15.69 -3.39 6.19
C GLU A 51 -15.15 -2.52 7.34
N SER A 52 -14.05 -2.93 7.99
CA SER A 52 -13.50 -2.19 9.13
C SER A 52 -12.95 -0.81 8.73
N SER A 53 -13.03 0.15 9.66
CA SER A 53 -12.37 1.45 9.51
C SER A 53 -10.87 1.31 9.27
N THR A 54 -10.24 0.32 9.90
CA THR A 54 -8.84 -0.05 9.70
C THR A 54 -8.54 -0.44 8.25
N ALA A 55 -9.31 -1.36 7.66
CA ALA A 55 -9.15 -1.77 6.26
C ALA A 55 -9.31 -0.57 5.31
N ARG A 56 -10.28 0.31 5.58
CA ARG A 56 -10.51 1.54 4.81
C ARG A 56 -9.32 2.49 4.88
N SER A 57 -8.78 2.75 6.07
CA SER A 57 -7.63 3.65 6.26
C SER A 57 -6.38 3.12 5.55
N LEU A 58 -6.10 1.83 5.64
CA LEU A 58 -4.96 1.21 4.95
C LEU A 58 -5.11 1.27 3.44
N LEU A 59 -6.31 1.01 2.93
CA LEU A 59 -6.56 1.10 1.50
C LEU A 59 -6.29 2.54 1.04
N ARG A 60 -6.81 3.54 1.76
CA ARG A 60 -6.55 4.95 1.45
C ARG A 60 -5.06 5.27 1.44
N GLU A 61 -4.35 4.87 2.49
CA GLU A 61 -2.92 5.10 2.63
C GLU A 61 -2.12 4.44 1.50
N ALA A 62 -2.44 3.20 1.14
CA ALA A 62 -1.79 2.49 0.04
C ALA A 62 -1.96 3.23 -1.29
N ILE A 63 -3.14 3.79 -1.53
CA ILE A 63 -3.45 4.55 -2.74
C ILE A 63 -2.73 5.89 -2.73
N ASP A 64 -2.85 6.67 -1.66
CA ASP A 64 -2.26 8.00 -1.54
C ASP A 64 -0.72 7.94 -1.60
N LYS A 65 -0.11 6.86 -1.09
CA LYS A 65 1.34 6.60 -1.17
C LYS A 65 1.78 5.90 -2.46
N SER A 66 0.86 5.59 -3.36
CA SER A 66 1.22 4.94 -4.62
C SER A 66 2.06 5.89 -5.51
N PRO A 67 3.06 5.38 -6.24
CA PRO A 67 3.82 6.19 -7.18
C PRO A 67 2.92 6.92 -8.19
N ARG A 68 1.84 6.26 -8.64
CA ARG A 68 0.87 6.86 -9.56
C ARG A 68 0.16 8.04 -8.91
N ALA A 69 -0.31 7.92 -7.68
CA ALA A 69 -0.98 9.02 -7.00
C ALA A 69 -0.06 10.23 -6.80
N ILE A 70 1.19 9.97 -6.43
CA ILE A 70 2.22 10.99 -6.27
C ILE A 70 2.53 11.68 -7.62
N GLN A 71 2.67 10.92 -8.70
CA GLN A 71 3.03 11.46 -10.02
C GLN A 71 1.89 12.20 -10.71
N SER A 72 0.65 11.70 -10.59
CA SER A 72 -0.51 12.28 -11.29
C SER A 72 -1.33 13.23 -10.42
N GLY A 73 -0.95 13.45 -9.16
CA GLY A 73 -1.76 14.21 -8.19
C GLY A 73 -3.12 13.56 -7.92
N LEU A 74 -3.21 12.23 -8.03
CA LEU A 74 -4.43 11.50 -7.70
C LEU A 74 -4.70 11.65 -6.20
N LYS A 75 -5.92 12.01 -5.85
CA LYS A 75 -6.37 12.09 -4.46
C LYS A 75 -7.60 11.24 -4.29
N VAL A 76 -7.57 10.35 -3.31
CA VAL A 76 -8.78 9.67 -2.87
C VAL A 76 -9.72 10.74 -2.30
N SER A 77 -10.93 10.81 -2.82
CA SER A 77 -12.02 11.58 -2.22
C SER A 77 -12.67 10.70 -1.15
N GLU A 78 -13.17 9.53 -1.58
CA GLU A 78 -13.97 8.63 -0.77
C GLU A 78 -13.64 7.16 -1.08
N ILE A 79 -13.76 6.31 -0.06
CA ILE A 79 -13.81 4.85 -0.21
C ILE A 79 -15.23 4.43 0.15
N GLY A 80 -15.94 3.86 -0.81
CA GLY A 80 -17.30 3.37 -0.65
C GLY A 80 -17.37 2.07 0.13
N THR A 81 -18.40 1.27 -0.16
CA THR A 81 -18.56 -0.05 0.47
C THR A 81 -17.36 -0.94 0.14
N ILE A 82 -16.82 -1.55 1.20
CA ILE A 82 -15.80 -2.58 1.11
C ILE A 82 -16.50 -3.90 1.42
N LYS A 83 -16.21 -4.98 0.70
CA LYS A 83 -16.81 -6.29 0.93
C LYS A 83 -15.78 -7.37 0.77
N ASP A 84 -16.04 -8.53 1.39
CA ASP A 84 -15.27 -9.74 1.11
C ASP A 84 -15.40 -10.09 -0.38
N TYR A 85 -14.26 -10.44 -0.97
CA TYR A 85 -14.16 -10.88 -2.35
C TYR A 85 -13.79 -12.36 -2.35
N ALA A 86 -14.52 -13.18 -3.11
CA ALA A 86 -14.24 -14.60 -3.18
C ALA A 86 -12.83 -14.82 -3.75
N GLU A 87 -12.01 -15.52 -2.97
CA GLU A 87 -10.67 -15.92 -3.34
C GLU A 87 -10.70 -16.83 -4.58
N ASP A 88 -9.71 -16.69 -5.46
CA ASP A 88 -9.42 -17.77 -6.41
C ASP A 88 -8.89 -18.94 -5.58
N PRO A 89 -9.58 -20.10 -5.52
CA PRO A 89 -9.20 -21.22 -4.65
C PRO A 89 -7.77 -21.73 -4.88
N SER A 90 -7.16 -21.41 -6.03
CA SER A 90 -5.74 -21.70 -6.30
C SER A 90 -4.75 -20.84 -5.49
N LEU A 91 -5.13 -19.61 -5.10
CA LEU A 91 -4.35 -18.73 -4.22
C LEU A 91 -4.44 -19.17 -2.75
N ALA A 92 -5.58 -19.73 -2.34
CA ALA A 92 -5.81 -20.25 -0.99
C ALA A 92 -4.94 -21.46 -0.70
N ALA A 93 -4.86 -22.37 -1.68
CA ALA A 93 -4.17 -23.65 -1.55
C ALA A 93 -2.64 -23.52 -1.57
N SER A 94 -2.10 -22.38 -2.00
CA SER A 94 -0.65 -22.19 -2.22
C SER A 94 0.06 -21.39 -1.12
N THR A 95 -0.67 -20.88 -0.13
CA THR A 95 -0.12 -19.96 0.87
C THR A 95 -0.31 -20.48 2.29
N THR A 96 0.78 -20.51 3.06
CA THR A 96 0.77 -20.78 4.51
C THR A 96 0.43 -19.53 5.34
N VAL A 97 0.19 -18.41 4.65
CA VAL A 97 -0.04 -17.10 5.25
C VAL A 97 -1.54 -16.85 5.24
N GLU A 98 -2.10 -16.51 6.40
CA GLU A 98 -3.50 -16.11 6.50
C GLU A 98 -3.72 -14.83 5.69
N MET A 99 -4.59 -14.91 4.69
CA MET A 99 -4.94 -13.80 3.78
C MET A 99 -6.45 -13.51 3.84
N ARG A 100 -6.83 -12.26 3.58
CA ARG A 100 -8.22 -11.85 3.36
C ARG A 100 -8.32 -11.01 2.10
N PHE A 101 -9.19 -11.43 1.19
CA PHE A 101 -9.44 -10.76 -0.09
C PHE A 101 -10.63 -9.83 0.04
N CYS A 102 -10.44 -8.58 -0.34
CA CYS A 102 -11.45 -7.55 -0.25
C CYS A 102 -11.61 -6.81 -1.58
N GLN A 103 -12.82 -6.31 -1.82
CA GLN A 103 -13.12 -5.40 -2.92
C GLN A 103 -13.71 -4.11 -2.36
N ALA A 104 -13.28 -2.96 -2.88
CA ALA A 104 -13.86 -1.66 -2.58
C ALA A 104 -14.12 -0.85 -3.85
N THR A 105 -15.13 0.02 -3.80
CA THR A 105 -15.25 1.11 -4.78
C THR A 105 -14.52 2.33 -4.26
N VAL A 106 -13.58 2.87 -5.04
CA VAL A 106 -12.79 4.05 -4.69
C VAL A 106 -13.15 5.19 -5.59
N PHE A 107 -13.44 6.35 -5.01
CA PHE A 107 -13.75 7.60 -5.68
C PHE A 107 -12.56 8.54 -5.55
N THR A 108 -12.09 9.07 -6.68
CA THR A 108 -10.95 9.98 -6.76
C THR A 108 -11.31 11.24 -7.54
N ASN A 109 -10.41 12.22 -7.55
CA ASN A 109 -10.51 13.38 -8.44
C ASN A 109 -10.41 13.05 -9.94
N ALA A 110 -10.03 11.82 -10.31
CA ALA A 110 -9.93 11.37 -11.69
C ALA A 110 -11.07 10.42 -12.13
N GLY A 111 -11.98 10.05 -11.21
CA GLY A 111 -13.06 9.11 -11.47
C GLY A 111 -13.22 8.07 -10.37
N SER A 112 -14.07 7.07 -10.62
CA SER A 112 -14.33 5.95 -9.69
C SER A 112 -13.93 4.61 -10.28
N GLY A 113 -13.42 3.70 -9.46
CA GLY A 113 -13.03 2.36 -9.89
C GLY A 113 -13.25 1.29 -8.82
N GLN A 114 -13.37 0.04 -9.26
CA GLN A 114 -13.32 -1.12 -8.37
C GLN A 114 -11.88 -1.50 -8.09
N VAL A 115 -11.59 -1.77 -6.83
CA VAL A 115 -10.25 -2.05 -6.33
C VAL A 115 -10.27 -3.36 -5.59
N HIS A 116 -9.40 -4.28 -6.00
CA HIS A 116 -9.19 -5.55 -5.32
C HIS A 116 -7.91 -5.46 -4.50
N PHE A 117 -8.03 -5.74 -3.21
CA PHE A 117 -6.90 -5.71 -2.31
C PHE A 117 -6.89 -6.91 -1.38
N VAL A 118 -5.69 -7.28 -0.94
CA VAL A 118 -5.45 -8.41 -0.06
C VAL A 118 -4.80 -7.89 1.20
N MET A 119 -5.34 -8.30 2.35
CA MET A 119 -4.69 -8.12 3.65
C MET A 119 -4.02 -9.44 4.02
N LYS A 120 -2.76 -9.39 4.46
CA LYS A 120 -1.99 -10.58 4.86
C LYS A 120 -1.05 -10.27 6.02
N TRP A 121 -0.93 -11.20 6.96
CA TRP A 121 0.08 -11.08 8.02
C TRP A 121 1.48 -11.26 7.43
N VAL A 122 2.40 -10.39 7.80
CA VAL A 122 3.80 -10.47 7.34
C VAL A 122 4.64 -11.33 8.25
N ASP A 123 4.28 -11.38 9.53
CA ASP A 123 5.00 -12.13 10.55
C ASP A 123 4.19 -13.29 11.09
N PRO A 124 4.86 -14.37 11.54
CA PRO A 124 4.21 -15.49 12.18
C PRO A 124 3.55 -15.11 13.52
N ASP A 125 4.04 -14.08 14.20
CA ASP A 125 3.46 -13.55 15.43
C ASP A 125 2.22 -12.66 15.18
N LYS A 126 1.85 -12.46 13.92
CA LYS A 126 0.69 -11.65 13.49
C LYS A 126 0.71 -10.25 14.11
N SER A 127 1.90 -9.65 14.19
CA SER A 127 2.11 -8.29 14.71
C SER A 127 2.04 -7.23 13.61
N ARG A 128 2.52 -7.55 12.40
CA ARG A 128 2.46 -6.66 11.22
C ARG A 128 1.53 -7.22 10.17
N LEU A 129 0.51 -6.44 9.82
CA LEU A 129 -0.35 -6.72 8.69
C LEU A 129 0.16 -5.94 7.46
N TRP A 130 -0.12 -6.42 6.27
CA TRP A 130 0.22 -5.75 5.02
C TRP A 130 -0.99 -5.75 4.12
N LEU A 131 -1.31 -4.58 3.57
CA LEU A 131 -2.30 -4.45 2.52
C LEU A 131 -1.60 -4.37 1.18
N GLU A 132 -2.05 -5.15 0.21
CA GLU A 132 -1.56 -5.15 -1.16
C GLU A 132 -2.71 -4.96 -2.13
N THR A 133 -2.60 -4.03 -3.06
CA THR A 133 -3.56 -3.85 -4.15
C THR A 133 -2.81 -3.65 -5.45
N THR A 134 -3.41 -4.06 -6.57
CA THR A 134 -2.89 -3.71 -7.89
C THR A 134 -3.28 -2.27 -8.23
N VAL A 135 -2.40 -1.56 -8.95
CA VAL A 135 -2.77 -0.26 -9.52
C VAL A 135 -3.89 -0.48 -10.54
N TRP A 136 -5.04 0.15 -10.34
CA TRP A 136 -6.11 0.18 -11.33
C TRP A 136 -5.99 1.42 -12.23
N THR A 137 -6.56 1.35 -13.42
CA THR A 137 -6.68 2.46 -14.38
C THR A 137 -8.09 3.03 -14.35
N PHE A 138 -8.21 4.36 -14.38
CA PHE A 138 -9.45 5.10 -14.61
C PHE A 138 -9.61 5.37 -16.11
#